data_AF-C7DAN8-F1
#
_entry.id   AF-C7DAN8-F1
#
_cell.length_a   1.000
_cell.length_b   1.000
_cell.length_c   1.000
_cell.angle_alpha   90.00
_cell.angle_beta   90.00
_cell.angle_gamma   90.00
#
_symmetry.space_group_name_H-M   'P 1'
#
loop_
_entity.id
_entity.type
_entity.pdbx_description
1 polymer ?
#
loop_
_entity_poly.entity_id
_entity_poly.type
_entity_poly.pdbx_seq_one_letter_code
_entity_poly.pdbx_strand_id
1 'polypeptide(L)'
;MGDTTDGSSSAAQSARTEEQEMPAPRGFFTRIIGALSPSDTPEIAEPQVTAPVAPGLGMLNLRRMRVEDVAIPKADIVAVEVGMELDELVGVFRESGLTRLPVFDGTLDTPVGFAHLKDFALTYGFNGKSAAFHLRDVVRPLLYVPPSMQIGVLLTKMQADRIHMALVIDEYGGTDGLVTIEDLIEQVIGEIEDEHDIAEGEFWTVESPGVYLAKAKTPLEDFQAEIGITLTEAEDVDAEEIDTLGGLVFMLSGHVPARGEVIPHPDGPEFEVIEADPRSIKRLRVRLAGHGSAVVED
;
A
#
# COMPACT_ATOMS: atom_id res chain seq x y z
N MET A 1 -19.43 7.19 80.56
CA MET A 1 -17.99 6.89 80.36
C MET A 1 -17.63 7.44 78.99
N GLY A 2 -17.23 8.70 78.88
CA GLY A 2 -15.86 9.20 79.09
C GLY A 2 -15.36 9.63 77.70
N ASP A 3 -15.64 10.85 77.23
CA ASP A 3 -15.02 12.14 77.57
C ASP A 3 -13.57 12.29 77.07
N THR A 4 -13.29 13.51 76.61
CA THR A 4 -12.00 14.18 76.41
C THR A 4 -11.24 13.89 75.10
N THR A 5 -10.63 14.84 74.39
CA THR A 5 -10.52 16.32 74.48
C THR A 5 -9.84 16.82 73.19
N ASP A 6 -10.06 18.11 72.93
CA ASP A 6 -9.39 19.02 71.99
C ASP A 6 -7.89 18.84 71.72
N GLY A 7 -7.47 19.27 70.51
CA GLY A 7 -6.07 19.48 70.18
C GLY A 7 -5.88 20.19 68.83
N SER A 8 -5.65 21.51 68.90
CA SER A 8 -5.44 22.47 67.80
C SER A 8 -4.22 22.24 66.89
N SER A 9 -4.35 22.79 65.68
CA SER A 9 -3.38 23.54 64.85
C SER A 9 -1.87 23.34 65.05
N SER A 10 -1.18 23.10 63.93
CA SER A 10 -0.17 23.99 63.32
C SER A 10 1.12 23.30 62.84
N ALA A 11 1.62 23.84 61.73
CA ALA A 11 3.02 24.06 61.39
C ALA A 11 3.95 22.84 61.18
N ALA A 12 4.28 22.66 59.90
CA ALA A 12 5.64 22.53 59.36
C ALA A 12 6.81 22.29 60.33
N GLN A 13 7.57 21.23 60.08
CA GLN A 13 9.04 21.31 59.98
C GLN A 13 9.65 20.05 59.33
N SER A 14 10.32 20.28 58.21
CA SER A 14 11.70 19.91 57.88
C SER A 14 12.38 18.63 58.40
N ALA A 15 13.00 17.93 57.43
CA ALA A 15 14.37 17.37 57.41
C ALA A 15 14.59 15.85 57.56
N ARG A 16 15.01 15.24 56.42
CA ARG A 16 16.05 14.20 56.16
C ARG A 16 15.99 12.89 56.98
N THR A 17 16.05 11.71 56.36
CA THR A 17 17.31 11.12 55.83
C THR A 17 17.01 9.86 54.98
N GLU A 18 17.67 9.83 53.81
CA GLU A 18 18.20 8.72 52.98
C GLU A 18 17.52 7.33 52.95
N GLU A 19 17.19 6.84 51.74
CA GLU A 19 17.59 5.50 51.25
C GLU A 19 17.37 5.35 49.71
N GLN A 20 18.50 5.23 49.00
CA GLN A 20 18.80 4.49 47.75
C GLN A 20 17.81 4.42 46.55
N GLU A 21 18.23 5.06 45.45
CA GLU A 21 17.89 4.84 44.02
C GLU A 21 18.41 3.47 43.50
N MET A 22 17.95 2.77 42.44
CA MET A 22 17.02 2.92 41.29
C MET A 22 16.94 1.51 40.58
N PRO A 23 16.29 1.24 39.42
CA PRO A 23 15.63 2.12 38.43
C PRO A 23 14.24 1.65 37.91
N ALA A 24 13.45 2.60 37.41
CA ALA A 24 12.45 2.37 36.36
C ALA A 24 12.79 3.26 35.15
N PRO A 25 12.59 2.78 33.89
CA PRO A 25 13.18 3.43 32.73
C PRO A 25 12.38 4.63 32.22
N ARG A 26 13.18 5.60 31.76
CA ARG A 26 12.99 6.71 30.82
C ARG A 26 11.88 6.47 29.79
N GLY A 27 11.15 7.47 29.29
CA GLY A 27 11.28 8.92 29.36
C GLY A 27 10.54 9.52 28.16
N PHE A 28 10.28 10.82 28.17
CA PHE A 28 10.40 11.77 27.04
C PHE A 28 9.83 13.11 27.52
N PHE A 29 10.30 14.20 26.92
CA PHE A 29 9.98 15.59 27.23
C PHE A 29 10.71 16.17 28.45
N THR A 30 11.69 17.06 28.20
CA THR A 30 11.53 18.52 28.38
C THR A 30 12.90 19.22 28.57
N ARG A 31 13.08 20.32 27.81
CA ARG A 31 13.93 21.52 28.04
C ARG A 31 15.44 21.54 27.67
N ILE A 32 15.69 22.32 26.62
CA ILE A 32 16.60 23.48 26.46
C ILE A 32 17.30 23.98 27.75
N ILE A 33 18.64 24.16 27.72
CA ILE A 33 19.44 25.40 27.89
C ILE A 33 20.95 25.07 28.09
N GLY A 34 21.76 25.49 27.12
CA GLY A 34 23.01 26.27 27.26
C GLY A 34 24.20 25.78 28.12
N ALA A 35 25.34 25.51 27.46
CA ALA A 35 26.66 25.82 28.00
C ALA A 35 27.65 26.18 26.86
N LEU A 36 28.34 27.31 27.04
CA LEU A 36 29.25 27.95 26.09
C LEU A 36 30.68 27.38 26.21
N SER A 37 31.36 27.20 25.08
CA SER A 37 32.80 27.45 24.94
C SER A 37 33.11 27.98 23.54
N PRO A 38 34.04 28.94 23.42
CA PRO A 38 34.26 29.71 22.19
C PRO A 38 35.27 29.02 21.27
N SER A 39 35.24 29.42 20.01
CA SER A 39 36.25 29.16 18.98
C SER A 39 36.12 27.84 18.22
N ASP A 40 35.06 27.75 17.42
CA ASP A 40 35.15 27.41 16.00
C ASP A 40 33.93 28.06 15.34
N THR A 41 34.07 28.66 14.17
CA THR A 41 32.95 29.24 13.43
C THR A 41 32.35 28.13 12.57
N PRO A 42 31.16 27.58 12.87
CA PRO A 42 30.40 26.88 11.86
C PRO A 42 29.66 27.96 11.05
N GLU A 43 29.76 27.89 9.73
CA GLU A 43 28.83 28.60 8.86
C GLU A 43 27.40 28.28 9.31
N ILE A 44 26.66 29.32 9.69
CA ILE A 44 25.23 29.21 9.96
C ILE A 44 24.60 29.03 8.58
N ALA A 45 24.32 27.77 8.22
CA ALA A 45 23.42 27.48 7.11
C ALA A 45 22.09 28.19 7.41
N GLU A 46 21.69 29.09 6.52
CA GLU A 46 20.39 29.74 6.56
C GLU A 46 19.31 28.66 6.70
N PRO A 47 18.24 28.88 7.50
CA PRO A 47 17.13 27.95 7.54
C PRO A 47 16.56 27.89 6.12
N GLN A 48 16.86 26.81 5.40
CA GLN A 48 16.25 26.53 4.12
C GLN A 48 14.75 26.50 4.37
N VAL A 49 14.07 27.46 3.76
CA VAL A 49 12.61 27.54 3.74
C VAL A 49 12.16 26.19 3.19
N THR A 50 11.55 25.37 4.04
CA THR A 50 10.92 24.12 3.61
C THR A 50 9.95 24.47 2.50
N ALA A 51 10.27 24.05 1.27
CA ALA A 51 9.34 24.18 0.16
C ALA A 51 8.04 23.46 0.56
N PRO A 52 6.86 24.01 0.22
CA PRO A 52 5.61 23.34 0.52
C PRO A 52 5.60 22.00 -0.23
N VAL A 53 5.42 20.91 0.52
CA VAL A 53 5.06 19.59 -0.03
C VAL A 53 3.87 19.83 -0.95
N ALA A 54 4.02 19.54 -2.25
CA ALA A 54 2.94 19.70 -3.21
C ALA A 54 1.76 18.81 -2.77
N PRO A 55 0.61 19.37 -2.37
CA PRO A 55 -0.57 18.56 -2.16
C PRO A 55 -1.22 18.40 -3.54
N GLY A 56 -1.39 17.19 -4.10
CA GLY A 56 -2.09 17.22 -5.38
C GLY A 56 -2.56 15.98 -6.10
N LEU A 57 -2.00 14.78 -5.90
CA LEU A 57 -2.43 13.61 -6.69
C LEU A 57 -3.30 12.66 -5.88
N GLY A 58 -2.76 12.04 -4.81
CA GLY A 58 -3.53 11.06 -4.05
C GLY A 58 -4.72 11.64 -3.27
N MET A 59 -4.64 12.87 -2.78
CA MET A 59 -5.82 13.58 -2.22
C MET A 59 -6.86 13.93 -3.28
N LEU A 60 -6.47 14.07 -4.54
CA LEU A 60 -7.38 14.33 -5.67
C LEU A 60 -8.09 13.04 -6.09
N ASN A 61 -7.38 11.90 -6.06
CA ASN A 61 -7.92 10.57 -6.32
C ASN A 61 -9.10 10.27 -5.40
N LEU A 62 -8.99 10.63 -4.11
CA LEU A 62 -10.10 10.49 -3.16
C LEU A 62 -11.42 11.13 -3.60
N ARG A 63 -11.35 12.17 -4.44
CA ARG A 63 -12.50 12.92 -4.93
C ARG A 63 -12.94 12.52 -6.34
N ARG A 64 -12.05 11.92 -7.13
CA ARG A 64 -12.28 11.59 -8.55
C ARG A 64 -12.60 10.12 -8.78
N MET A 65 -11.90 9.22 -8.10
CA MET A 65 -12.03 7.78 -8.28
C MET A 65 -13.24 7.23 -7.54
N ARG A 66 -13.80 6.17 -8.11
CA ARG A 66 -14.93 5.39 -7.62
C ARG A 66 -14.45 4.03 -7.13
N VAL A 67 -15.31 3.37 -6.38
CA VAL A 67 -15.06 2.02 -5.86
C VAL A 67 -14.80 1.03 -7.00
N GLU A 68 -15.53 1.15 -8.11
CA GLU A 68 -15.32 0.31 -9.31
C GLU A 68 -13.91 0.43 -9.92
N ASP A 69 -13.27 1.59 -9.82
CA ASP A 69 -11.93 1.83 -10.39
C ASP A 69 -10.83 1.10 -9.62
N VAL A 70 -11.09 0.70 -8.37
CA VAL A 70 -10.10 0.13 -7.44
C VAL A 70 -10.44 -1.28 -6.98
N ALA A 71 -11.68 -1.72 -7.18
CA ALA A 71 -12.17 -3.00 -6.70
C ALA A 71 -11.39 -4.19 -7.28
N ILE A 72 -11.20 -5.21 -6.45
CA ILE A 72 -10.80 -6.55 -6.86
C ILE A 72 -12.02 -7.17 -7.56
N PRO A 73 -11.90 -7.55 -8.85
CA PRO A 73 -13.01 -8.15 -9.59
C PRO A 73 -13.50 -9.45 -8.94
N LYS A 74 -14.81 -9.75 -9.03
CA LYS A 74 -15.42 -10.97 -8.49
C LYS A 74 -14.63 -12.26 -8.79
N ALA A 75 -14.09 -12.37 -10.01
CA ALA A 75 -13.35 -13.54 -10.48
C ALA A 75 -12.04 -13.78 -9.70
N ASP A 76 -11.45 -12.73 -9.14
CA ASP A 76 -10.17 -12.76 -8.43
C ASP A 76 -10.35 -12.81 -6.91
N ILE A 77 -11.59 -12.84 -6.42
CA ILE A 77 -11.88 -12.92 -4.99
C ILE A 77 -11.58 -14.34 -4.48
N VAL A 78 -10.57 -14.45 -3.62
CA VAL A 78 -10.35 -15.64 -2.79
C VAL A 78 -11.30 -15.60 -1.61
N ALA A 79 -12.27 -16.52 -1.58
CA ALA A 79 -13.28 -16.61 -0.53
C ALA A 79 -13.48 -18.05 -0.05
N VAL A 80 -14.18 -18.21 1.07
CA VAL A 80 -14.46 -19.51 1.70
C VAL A 80 -15.94 -19.72 1.96
N GLU A 81 -16.38 -20.96 1.89
CA GLU A 81 -17.78 -21.34 2.15
C GLU A 81 -18.02 -21.51 3.67
N VAL A 82 -19.22 -21.17 4.14
CA VAL A 82 -19.55 -21.11 5.57
C VAL A 82 -19.51 -22.46 6.30
N GLY A 83 -19.69 -23.56 5.58
CA GLY A 83 -19.56 -24.94 6.05
C GLY A 83 -18.17 -25.56 5.85
N MET A 84 -17.18 -24.79 5.39
CA MET A 84 -15.80 -25.27 5.22
C MET A 84 -15.22 -25.80 6.53
N GLU A 85 -14.48 -26.91 6.44
CA GLU A 85 -13.85 -27.54 7.60
C GLU A 85 -12.59 -26.80 8.06
N LEU A 86 -12.18 -27.04 9.31
CA LEU A 86 -11.06 -26.35 9.94
C LEU A 86 -9.75 -26.46 9.13
N ASP A 87 -9.40 -27.69 8.73
CA ASP A 87 -8.13 -27.96 8.04
C ASP A 87 -8.09 -27.34 6.64
N GLU A 88 -9.24 -27.29 5.95
CA GLU A 88 -9.39 -26.66 4.64
C GLU A 88 -9.20 -25.15 4.74
N LEU A 89 -9.84 -24.50 5.72
CA LEU A 89 -9.69 -23.07 5.96
C LEU A 89 -8.23 -22.70 6.27
N VAL A 90 -7.53 -23.52 7.07
CA VAL A 90 -6.09 -23.34 7.33
C VAL A 90 -5.28 -23.43 6.05
N GLY A 91 -5.63 -24.37 5.16
CA GLY A 91 -5.04 -24.49 3.83
C GLY A 91 -5.17 -23.20 3.04
N VAL A 92 -6.39 -22.66 2.93
CA VAL A 92 -6.65 -21.41 2.19
C VAL A 92 -5.86 -20.23 2.75
N PHE A 93 -5.80 -20.07 4.08
CA PHE A 93 -5.00 -19.00 4.69
C PHE A 93 -3.50 -19.14 4.40
N ARG A 94 -2.96 -20.37 4.38
CA ARG A 94 -1.54 -20.62 4.10
C ARG A 94 -1.19 -20.41 2.63
N GLU A 95 -2.06 -20.85 1.73
CA GLU A 95 -1.83 -20.77 0.28
C GLU A 95 -2.01 -19.35 -0.25
N SER A 96 -3.04 -18.64 0.22
CA SER A 96 -3.33 -17.27 -0.23
C SER A 96 -2.46 -16.21 0.45
N GLY A 97 -1.97 -16.46 1.67
CA GLY A 97 -1.26 -15.46 2.47
C GLY A 97 -2.13 -14.31 2.95
N LEU A 98 -3.45 -14.36 2.72
CA LEU A 98 -4.39 -13.29 3.06
C LEU A 98 -4.69 -13.28 4.55
N THR A 99 -4.93 -12.09 5.11
CA THR A 99 -5.29 -11.94 6.53
C THR A 99 -6.80 -11.98 6.78
N ARG A 100 -7.59 -11.78 5.71
CA ARG A 100 -9.06 -11.72 5.74
C ARG A 100 -9.60 -12.45 4.51
N LEU A 101 -10.61 -13.29 4.71
CA LEU A 101 -11.28 -14.04 3.66
C LEU A 101 -12.79 -13.76 3.72
N PRO A 102 -13.44 -13.34 2.64
CA PRO A 102 -14.89 -13.31 2.56
C PRO A 102 -15.47 -14.71 2.81
N VAL A 103 -16.58 -14.76 3.54
CA VAL A 103 -17.32 -16.00 3.84
C VAL A 103 -18.68 -15.92 3.16
N PHE A 104 -19.02 -16.94 2.38
CA PHE A 104 -20.27 -17.00 1.62
C PHE A 104 -21.04 -18.30 1.87
N ASP A 105 -22.32 -18.32 1.51
CA ASP A 105 -23.18 -19.51 1.55
C ASP A 105 -23.55 -19.91 0.11
N GLY A 106 -22.95 -20.99 -0.39
CA GLY A 106 -23.17 -21.50 -1.74
C GLY A 106 -22.53 -20.67 -2.87
N THR A 107 -22.87 -19.38 -2.97
CA THR A 107 -22.35 -18.46 -4.00
C THR A 107 -21.82 -17.17 -3.39
N LEU A 108 -20.90 -16.49 -4.08
CA LEU A 108 -20.42 -15.16 -3.68
C LEU A 108 -21.54 -14.11 -3.59
N ASP A 109 -22.66 -14.33 -4.27
CA ASP A 109 -23.85 -13.45 -4.22
C ASP A 109 -24.68 -13.66 -2.94
N THR A 110 -24.26 -14.56 -2.05
CA THR A 110 -24.86 -14.77 -0.72
C THR A 110 -23.78 -14.62 0.37
N PRO A 111 -23.27 -13.40 0.60
CA PRO A 111 -22.22 -13.14 1.58
C PRO A 111 -22.75 -13.25 3.02
N VAL A 112 -21.97 -13.91 3.88
CA VAL A 112 -22.24 -14.05 5.31
C VAL A 112 -21.44 -13.03 6.12
N GLY A 113 -20.20 -12.74 5.68
CA GLY A 113 -19.29 -11.83 6.36
C GLY A 113 -17.85 -12.11 5.95
N PHE A 114 -16.88 -11.91 6.85
CA PHE A 114 -15.48 -12.28 6.61
C PHE A 114 -14.85 -12.99 7.80
N ALA A 115 -13.89 -13.88 7.54
CA ALA A 115 -13.06 -14.53 8.53
C ALA A 115 -11.72 -13.80 8.64
N HIS A 116 -11.27 -13.55 9.87
CA HIS A 116 -9.98 -12.89 10.13
C HIS A 116 -8.97 -13.91 10.69
N LEU A 117 -7.78 -13.98 10.09
CA LEU A 117 -6.73 -14.93 10.48
C LEU A 117 -6.37 -14.84 11.98
N LYS A 118 -6.28 -13.62 12.51
CA LYS A 118 -6.05 -13.38 13.95
C LYS A 118 -7.12 -14.01 14.85
N ASP A 119 -8.41 -13.85 14.55
CA ASP A 119 -9.48 -14.39 15.38
C ASP A 119 -9.53 -15.90 15.31
N PHE A 120 -9.32 -16.41 14.09
CA PHE A 120 -9.13 -17.82 13.82
C PHE A 120 -7.98 -18.39 14.67
N ALA A 121 -6.79 -17.77 14.62
CA ALA A 121 -5.60 -18.24 15.32
C ALA A 121 -5.75 -18.17 16.85
N LEU A 122 -6.37 -17.11 17.37
CA LEU A 122 -6.62 -16.97 18.81
C LEU A 122 -7.65 -17.97 19.34
N THR A 123 -8.66 -18.32 18.52
CA THR A 123 -9.75 -19.22 18.92
C THR A 123 -9.38 -20.71 18.75
N TYR A 124 -8.62 -21.04 17.70
CA TYR A 124 -8.38 -22.44 17.30
C TYR A 124 -6.89 -22.82 17.18
N GLY A 125 -5.96 -21.86 17.13
CA GLY A 125 -4.54 -22.11 16.80
C GLY A 125 -3.61 -22.47 17.96
N PHE A 126 -3.91 -22.06 19.20
CA PHE A 126 -2.94 -22.16 20.32
C PHE A 126 -3.36 -23.04 21.49
N ASN A 127 -4.64 -23.37 21.65
CA ASN A 127 -5.13 -24.23 22.73
C ASN A 127 -5.92 -25.40 22.15
N GLY A 128 -5.31 -26.60 22.15
CA GLY A 128 -5.86 -27.86 21.62
C GLY A 128 -7.05 -28.45 22.39
N LYS A 129 -8.02 -27.61 22.77
CA LYS A 129 -9.30 -27.97 23.38
C LYS A 129 -10.40 -27.03 22.89
N SER A 130 -10.56 -26.88 21.58
CA SER A 130 -11.73 -26.17 21.06
C SER A 130 -12.88 -27.14 20.82
N ALA A 131 -14.10 -26.65 21.07
CA ALA A 131 -15.34 -27.26 20.64
C ALA A 131 -15.31 -27.52 19.12
N ALA A 132 -16.29 -28.29 18.62
CA ALA A 132 -16.46 -28.50 17.18
C ALA A 132 -16.35 -27.15 16.43
N PHE A 133 -15.45 -27.10 15.44
CA PHE A 133 -15.20 -25.89 14.66
C PHE A 133 -16.45 -25.52 13.88
N HIS A 134 -16.85 -24.26 13.98
CA HIS A 134 -17.90 -23.68 13.14
C HIS A 134 -17.41 -22.31 12.68
N LEU A 135 -17.19 -22.14 11.38
CA LEU A 135 -16.68 -20.89 10.83
C LEU A 135 -17.55 -19.69 11.23
N ARG A 136 -18.88 -19.88 11.30
CA ARG A 136 -19.86 -18.87 11.74
C ARG A 136 -19.50 -18.20 13.07
N ASP A 137 -18.83 -18.88 13.98
CA ASP A 137 -18.49 -18.35 15.30
C ASP A 137 -17.41 -17.26 15.25
N VAL A 138 -16.63 -17.21 14.17
CA VAL A 138 -15.55 -16.24 13.96
C VAL A 138 -15.79 -15.31 12.77
N VAL A 139 -16.99 -15.37 12.15
CA VAL A 139 -17.38 -14.46 11.07
C VAL A 139 -17.64 -13.07 11.64
N ARG A 140 -17.03 -12.07 11.01
CA ARG A 140 -17.29 -10.65 11.26
C ARG A 140 -18.15 -10.03 10.16
N PRO A 141 -18.90 -8.95 10.45
CA PRO A 141 -19.72 -8.26 9.44
C PRO A 141 -18.87 -7.66 8.32
N LEU A 142 -19.34 -7.76 7.09
CA LEU A 142 -18.82 -7.02 5.94
C LEU A 142 -19.53 -5.66 5.79
N LEU A 143 -18.79 -4.68 5.26
CA LEU A 143 -19.39 -3.45 4.76
C LEU A 143 -19.86 -3.67 3.31
N TYR A 144 -21.03 -3.15 2.95
CA TYR A 144 -21.57 -3.23 1.59
C TYR A 144 -21.61 -1.84 0.96
N VAL A 145 -21.17 -1.74 -0.30
CA VAL A 145 -21.03 -0.47 -1.02
C VAL A 145 -21.43 -0.61 -2.49
N PRO A 146 -22.00 0.44 -3.11
CA PRO A 146 -22.23 0.46 -4.55
C PRO A 146 -20.93 0.80 -5.32
N PRO A 147 -20.77 0.31 -6.56
CA PRO A 147 -19.59 0.58 -7.40
C PRO A 147 -19.35 2.08 -7.65
N SER A 148 -20.43 2.86 -7.73
CA SER A 148 -20.37 4.30 -7.98
C SER A 148 -19.94 5.16 -6.79
N MET A 149 -19.79 4.58 -5.58
CA MET A 149 -19.36 5.32 -4.38
C MET A 149 -17.94 5.88 -4.58
N GLN A 150 -17.68 7.09 -4.11
CA GLN A 150 -16.33 7.67 -4.13
C GLN A 150 -15.43 6.99 -3.10
N ILE A 151 -14.17 6.73 -3.49
CA ILE A 151 -13.22 6.03 -2.61
C ILE A 151 -12.93 6.79 -1.30
N GLY A 152 -12.96 8.14 -1.30
CA GLY A 152 -12.78 8.94 -0.08
C GLY A 152 -13.94 8.85 0.90
N VAL A 153 -15.16 8.67 0.38
CA VAL A 153 -16.34 8.41 1.22
C VAL A 153 -16.22 7.03 1.85
N LEU A 154 -15.81 6.03 1.07
CA LEU A 154 -15.59 4.68 1.56
C LEU A 154 -14.49 4.63 2.63
N LEU A 155 -13.34 5.25 2.37
CA LEU A 155 -12.22 5.31 3.33
C LEU A 155 -12.66 5.92 4.66
N THR A 156 -13.40 7.02 4.63
CA THR A 156 -13.93 7.67 5.83
C THR A 156 -14.87 6.74 6.61
N LYS A 157 -15.73 6.00 5.89
CA LYS A 157 -16.65 5.03 6.49
C LYS A 157 -15.92 3.85 7.13
N MET A 158 -14.94 3.28 6.43
CA MET A 158 -14.10 2.19 6.91
C MET A 158 -13.33 2.58 8.18
N GLN A 159 -12.81 3.81 8.23
CA GLN A 159 -12.14 4.37 9.41
C GLN A 159 -13.11 4.54 10.60
N ALA A 160 -14.30 5.09 10.35
CA ALA A 160 -15.30 5.32 11.40
C ALA A 160 -15.83 4.00 12.00
N ASP A 161 -16.15 3.03 11.14
CA ASP A 161 -16.70 1.74 11.54
C ASP A 161 -15.61 0.75 12.01
N ARG A 162 -14.33 1.07 11.77
CA ARG A 162 -13.17 0.18 11.97
C ARG A 162 -13.33 -1.15 11.23
N ILE A 163 -13.82 -1.08 10.00
CA ILE A 163 -14.02 -2.21 9.09
C ILE A 163 -13.08 -2.04 7.90
N HIS A 164 -12.23 -3.03 7.66
CA HIS A 164 -11.11 -2.94 6.71
C HIS A 164 -11.38 -3.67 5.39
N MET A 165 -12.61 -4.14 5.19
CA MET A 165 -13.01 -4.88 3.99
C MET A 165 -14.47 -4.55 3.65
N ALA A 166 -14.72 -4.25 2.38
CA ALA A 166 -16.03 -3.95 1.85
C ALA A 166 -16.31 -4.79 0.60
N LEU A 167 -17.54 -5.28 0.48
CA LEU A 167 -18.04 -5.99 -0.70
C LEU A 167 -18.79 -5.00 -1.59
N VAL A 168 -18.44 -5.01 -2.87
CA VAL A 168 -19.07 -4.16 -3.90
C VAL A 168 -20.28 -4.90 -4.44
N ILE A 169 -21.45 -4.29 -4.32
CA ILE A 169 -22.73 -4.88 -4.69
C ILE A 169 -23.38 -4.08 -5.82
N ASP A 170 -23.84 -4.78 -6.85
CA ASP A 170 -24.58 -4.22 -7.98
C ASP A 170 -26.02 -3.83 -7.61
N GLU A 171 -26.77 -3.29 -8.56
CA GLU A 171 -28.17 -2.88 -8.36
C GLU A 171 -29.13 -4.06 -8.16
N TYR A 172 -28.71 -5.28 -8.52
CA TYR A 172 -29.48 -6.51 -8.43
C TYR A 172 -29.16 -7.31 -7.17
N GLY A 173 -28.21 -6.86 -6.35
CA GLY A 173 -27.75 -7.54 -5.13
C GLY A 173 -26.64 -8.58 -5.38
N GLY A 174 -26.10 -8.64 -6.60
CA GLY A 174 -24.94 -9.45 -6.95
C GLY A 174 -23.64 -8.82 -6.46
N THR A 175 -22.63 -9.66 -6.23
CA THR A 175 -21.28 -9.20 -5.90
C THR A 175 -20.51 -8.87 -7.17
N ASP A 176 -20.09 -7.62 -7.31
CA ASP A 176 -19.22 -7.16 -8.41
C ASP A 176 -17.74 -7.25 -8.06
N GLY A 177 -17.40 -7.08 -6.78
CA GLY A 177 -16.01 -7.03 -6.36
C GLY A 177 -15.81 -6.87 -4.85
N LEU A 178 -14.55 -6.67 -4.48
CA LEU A 178 -14.09 -6.50 -3.09
C LEU A 178 -13.13 -5.32 -3.01
N VAL A 179 -13.18 -4.55 -1.93
CA VAL A 179 -12.22 -3.47 -1.65
C VAL A 179 -11.72 -3.58 -0.23
N THR A 180 -10.42 -3.42 -0.03
CA THR A 180 -9.80 -3.33 1.30
C THR A 180 -9.41 -1.89 1.63
N ILE A 181 -9.24 -1.59 2.92
CA ILE A 181 -8.81 -0.23 3.31
C ILE A 181 -7.39 0.03 2.82
N GLU A 182 -6.58 -1.02 2.74
CA GLU A 182 -5.21 -0.98 2.22
C GLU A 182 -5.21 -0.52 0.74
N ASP A 183 -6.09 -1.06 -0.11
CA ASP A 183 -6.24 -0.64 -1.52
C ASP A 183 -6.62 0.84 -1.64
N LEU A 184 -7.49 1.33 -0.74
CA LEU A 184 -7.90 2.73 -0.73
C LEU A 184 -6.78 3.65 -0.29
N ILE A 185 -6.03 3.26 0.75
CA ILE A 185 -4.88 4.01 1.26
C ILE A 185 -3.80 4.11 0.18
N GLU A 186 -3.55 3.05 -0.57
CA GLU A 186 -2.63 3.05 -1.71
C GLU A 186 -2.97 4.17 -2.71
N GLN A 187 -4.26 4.41 -2.99
CA GLN A 187 -4.64 5.49 -3.91
C GLN A 187 -4.43 6.90 -3.36
N VAL A 188 -4.43 7.06 -2.03
CA VAL A 188 -4.20 8.36 -1.35
C VAL A 188 -2.73 8.67 -1.21
N ILE A 189 -1.98 7.65 -0.86
CA ILE A 189 -0.59 7.79 -0.50
C ILE A 189 0.29 7.66 -1.76
N GLY A 190 -0.16 6.90 -2.75
CA GLY A 190 0.74 6.28 -3.73
C GLY A 190 1.65 5.27 -3.03
N GLU A 191 2.57 4.65 -3.75
CA GLU A 191 3.76 4.15 -3.07
C GLU A 191 4.40 5.38 -2.40
N ILE A 192 4.51 5.39 -1.07
CA ILE A 192 5.24 6.46 -0.36
C ILE A 192 6.62 6.48 -0.99
N GLU A 193 6.90 7.49 -1.81
CA GLU A 193 8.26 7.83 -2.17
C GLU A 193 8.93 8.19 -0.86
N ASP A 194 9.83 7.31 -0.43
CA ASP A 194 10.56 7.47 0.81
C ASP A 194 11.29 8.82 0.73
N GLU A 195 11.39 9.55 1.83
CA GLU A 195 12.20 10.78 1.88
C GLU A 195 13.69 10.50 1.61
N HIS A 196 14.06 9.22 1.52
CA HIS A 196 15.34 8.70 1.05
C HIS A 196 15.43 8.40 -0.46
N ASP A 197 14.35 8.49 -1.25
CA ASP A 197 14.35 8.25 -2.71
C ASP A 197 14.91 9.41 -3.54
N ILE A 198 15.14 10.58 -2.92
CA ILE A 198 15.78 11.72 -3.59
C ILE A 198 17.26 11.41 -3.93
N ALA A 199 17.82 10.32 -3.40
CA ALA A 199 19.19 9.88 -3.70
C ALA A 199 19.33 8.96 -4.95
N GLU A 200 18.24 8.45 -5.55
CA GLU A 200 18.29 7.73 -6.84
C GLU A 200 17.26 8.32 -7.83
N GLY A 201 17.45 9.60 -8.15
CA GLY A 201 16.61 10.42 -9.02
C GLY A 201 16.69 10.11 -10.52
N GLU A 202 16.88 8.86 -10.93
CA GLU A 202 16.82 8.49 -12.35
C GLU A 202 15.64 7.54 -12.61
N PHE A 203 14.73 7.99 -13.50
CA PHE A 203 13.61 7.20 -14.00
C PHE A 203 14.07 5.99 -14.82
N TRP A 204 15.28 6.06 -15.35
CA TRP A 204 15.95 4.99 -16.07
C TRP A 204 17.45 5.04 -15.86
N THR A 205 18.13 3.92 -16.02
CA THR A 205 19.59 3.87 -16.14
C THR A 205 19.99 3.29 -17.49
N VAL A 206 21.15 3.69 -18.01
CA VAL A 206 21.71 3.11 -19.23
C VAL A 206 22.57 1.91 -18.86
N GLU A 207 22.10 0.69 -19.15
CA GLU A 207 22.88 -0.53 -18.90
C GLU A 207 24.00 -0.69 -19.94
N SER A 208 23.71 -0.32 -21.19
CA SER A 208 24.67 -0.30 -22.30
C SER A 208 24.15 0.62 -23.41
N PRO A 209 24.97 1.00 -24.41
CA PRO A 209 24.52 1.85 -25.51
C PRO A 209 23.23 1.32 -26.16
N GLY A 210 22.15 2.12 -26.11
CA GLY A 210 20.83 1.74 -26.64
C GLY A 210 20.02 0.75 -25.78
N VAL A 211 20.47 0.44 -24.56
CA VAL A 211 19.74 -0.42 -23.61
C VAL A 211 19.54 0.33 -22.30
N TYR A 212 18.27 0.52 -21.96
CA TYR A 212 17.83 1.28 -20.78
C TYR A 212 17.09 0.35 -19.83
N LEU A 213 17.36 0.46 -18.53
CA LEU A 213 16.52 -0.12 -17.48
C LEU A 213 15.66 1.00 -16.90
N ALA A 214 14.38 1.01 -17.23
CA ALA A 214 13.45 2.06 -16.87
C ALA A 214 12.40 1.57 -15.85
N LYS A 215 11.98 2.47 -14.97
CA LYS A 215 10.77 2.29 -14.15
C LYS A 215 9.56 2.37 -15.09
N ALA A 216 8.52 1.57 -14.86
CA ALA A 216 7.30 1.64 -15.69
C ALA A 216 6.58 2.98 -15.54
N LYS A 217 6.73 3.64 -14.38
CA LYS A 217 6.19 4.98 -14.09
C LYS A 217 6.91 6.13 -14.79
N THR A 218 7.96 5.84 -15.56
CA THR A 218 8.70 6.87 -16.30
C THR A 218 7.73 7.63 -17.22
N PRO A 219 7.66 8.97 -17.11
CA PRO A 219 6.87 9.79 -18.02
C PRO A 219 7.30 9.54 -19.47
N LEU A 220 6.33 9.28 -20.35
CA LEU A 220 6.64 8.92 -21.73
C LEU A 220 7.35 10.07 -22.46
N GLU A 221 6.92 11.31 -22.24
CA GLU A 221 7.54 12.50 -22.81
C GLU A 221 9.03 12.63 -22.45
N ASP A 222 9.38 12.43 -21.18
CA ASP A 222 10.76 12.52 -20.70
C ASP A 222 11.64 11.44 -21.34
N PHE A 223 11.13 10.22 -21.43
CA PHE A 223 11.89 9.13 -22.03
C PHE A 223 12.06 9.29 -23.54
N GLN A 224 11.03 9.76 -24.25
CA GLN A 224 11.13 10.08 -25.69
C GLN A 224 12.17 11.18 -25.95
N ALA A 225 12.24 12.19 -25.08
CA ALA A 225 13.24 13.25 -25.17
C ALA A 225 14.67 12.72 -24.97
N GLU A 226 14.86 11.74 -24.06
CA GLU A 226 16.13 11.06 -23.84
C GLU A 226 16.57 10.23 -25.04
N ILE A 227 15.70 9.35 -25.56
CA ILE A 227 16.05 8.45 -26.66
C ILE A 227 16.03 9.14 -28.02
N GLY A 228 15.44 10.34 -28.10
CA GLY A 228 15.30 11.12 -29.34
C GLY A 228 14.34 10.50 -30.36
N ILE A 229 13.39 9.68 -29.91
CA ILE A 229 12.42 8.95 -30.74
C ILE A 229 11.03 9.20 -30.16
N THR A 230 10.09 9.60 -31.02
CA THR A 230 8.67 9.63 -30.67
C THR A 230 8.12 8.20 -30.75
N LEU A 231 7.61 7.68 -29.65
CA LEU A 231 7.03 6.32 -29.53
C LEU A 231 5.52 6.32 -29.74
N THR A 232 4.92 7.46 -30.08
CA THR A 232 3.48 7.62 -30.25
C THR A 232 3.06 8.03 -31.66
N GLU A 233 3.99 8.05 -32.62
CA GLU A 233 3.71 8.44 -34.01
C GLU A 233 3.14 7.30 -34.88
N ALA A 234 3.21 6.05 -34.40
CA ALA A 234 2.64 4.91 -35.10
C ALA A 234 1.10 4.99 -35.14
N GLU A 235 0.48 4.65 -36.30
CA GLU A 235 -0.97 4.75 -36.53
C GLU A 235 -1.81 3.94 -35.52
N ASP A 236 -1.22 2.95 -34.85
CA ASP A 236 -1.86 2.08 -33.86
C ASP A 236 -1.68 2.56 -32.40
N VAL A 237 -1.07 3.74 -32.17
CA VAL A 237 -0.82 4.30 -30.84
C VAL A 237 -1.66 5.56 -30.63
N ASP A 238 -2.62 5.52 -29.70
CA ASP A 238 -3.35 6.72 -29.29
C ASP A 238 -2.55 7.50 -28.23
N ALA A 239 -1.92 8.59 -28.66
CA ALA A 239 -1.08 9.41 -27.79
C ALA A 239 -1.84 10.16 -26.69
N GLU A 240 -3.15 10.37 -26.85
CA GLU A 240 -3.94 11.16 -25.89
C GLU A 240 -4.30 10.38 -24.62
N GLU A 241 -4.09 9.06 -24.61
CA GLU A 241 -4.43 8.17 -23.48
C GLU A 241 -3.21 7.58 -22.74
N ILE A 242 -1.97 7.97 -23.10
CA ILE A 242 -0.75 7.32 -22.59
C ILE A 242 0.22 8.32 -21.96
N ASP A 243 0.34 8.25 -20.64
CA ASP A 243 1.22 9.15 -19.87
C ASP A 243 2.61 8.54 -19.57
N THR A 244 2.76 7.21 -19.59
CA THR A 244 3.97 6.52 -19.08
C THR A 244 4.44 5.38 -19.98
N LEU A 245 5.71 4.97 -19.82
CA LEU A 245 6.26 3.78 -20.49
C LEU A 245 5.46 2.50 -20.21
N GLY A 246 5.00 2.31 -18.97
CA GLY A 246 4.15 1.17 -18.60
C GLY A 246 2.81 1.19 -19.34
N GLY A 247 2.20 2.37 -19.47
CA GLY A 247 0.97 2.57 -20.23
C GLY A 247 1.15 2.24 -21.72
N LEU A 248 2.26 2.68 -22.32
CA LEU A 248 2.59 2.36 -23.71
C LEU A 248 2.69 0.84 -23.93
N VAL A 249 3.45 0.16 -23.07
CA VAL A 249 3.64 -1.30 -23.17
C VAL A 249 2.32 -2.04 -22.99
N PHE A 250 1.50 -1.64 -22.02
CA PHE A 250 0.16 -2.22 -21.79
C PHE A 250 -0.75 -2.06 -23.01
N MET A 251 -0.75 -0.88 -23.64
CA MET A 251 -1.55 -0.62 -24.83
C MET A 251 -1.09 -1.53 -25.98
N LEU A 252 0.22 -1.62 -26.23
CA LEU A 252 0.78 -2.47 -27.29
C LEU A 252 0.51 -3.97 -27.10
N SER A 253 0.52 -4.46 -25.86
CA SER A 253 0.20 -5.86 -25.56
C SER A 253 -1.30 -6.15 -25.43
N GLY A 254 -2.12 -5.14 -25.12
CA GLY A 254 -3.55 -5.29 -24.82
C GLY A 254 -3.87 -5.98 -23.48
N HIS A 255 -2.85 -6.20 -22.63
CA HIS A 255 -2.96 -6.79 -21.30
C HIS A 255 -1.75 -6.40 -20.44
N VAL A 256 -1.78 -6.66 -19.13
CA VAL A 256 -0.59 -6.54 -18.27
C VAL A 256 0.38 -7.68 -18.62
N PRO A 257 1.55 -7.43 -19.20
CA PRO A 257 2.48 -8.49 -19.60
C PRO A 257 3.24 -9.05 -18.40
N ALA A 258 3.56 -10.34 -18.46
CA ALA A 258 4.25 -11.03 -17.39
C ALA A 258 5.76 -10.77 -17.42
N ARG A 259 6.45 -11.01 -16.30
CA ARG A 259 7.92 -10.96 -16.25
C ARG A 259 8.55 -11.86 -17.32
N GLY A 260 9.49 -11.29 -18.07
CA GLY A 260 10.25 -11.92 -19.14
C GLY A 260 9.57 -11.80 -20.51
N GLU A 261 8.36 -11.27 -20.58
CA GLU A 261 7.68 -10.99 -21.84
C GLU A 261 8.35 -9.83 -22.58
N VAL A 262 8.42 -9.94 -23.91
CA VAL A 262 9.04 -8.93 -24.78
C VAL A 262 7.99 -8.40 -25.76
N ILE A 263 7.76 -7.10 -25.69
CA ILE A 263 6.75 -6.38 -26.45
C ILE A 263 7.48 -5.55 -27.50
N PRO A 264 7.33 -5.86 -28.80
CA PRO A 264 7.95 -5.08 -29.87
C PRO A 264 7.16 -3.80 -30.14
N HIS A 265 7.87 -2.69 -30.29
CA HIS A 265 7.32 -1.44 -30.78
C HIS A 265 7.32 -1.42 -32.32
N PRO A 266 6.28 -0.89 -32.98
CA PRO A 266 6.24 -0.75 -34.44
C PRO A 266 7.46 -0.01 -35.03
N ASP A 267 7.93 1.03 -34.34
CA ASP A 267 9.09 1.84 -34.76
C ASP A 267 10.46 1.22 -34.42
N GLY A 268 10.48 -0.02 -33.90
CA GLY A 268 11.69 -0.80 -33.71
C GLY A 268 12.17 -1.06 -32.28
N PRO A 269 11.95 -0.18 -31.27
CA PRO A 269 12.31 -0.50 -29.90
C PRO A 269 11.64 -1.78 -29.36
N GLU A 270 12.30 -2.47 -28.45
CA GLU A 270 11.72 -3.63 -27.75
C GLU A 270 11.64 -3.36 -26.25
N PHE A 271 10.52 -3.74 -25.63
CA PHE A 271 10.28 -3.61 -24.20
C PHE A 271 10.25 -4.99 -23.56
N GLU A 272 11.26 -5.34 -22.76
CA GLU A 272 11.27 -6.55 -21.95
C GLU A 272 10.79 -6.23 -20.53
N VAL A 273 9.79 -6.97 -20.05
CA VAL A 273 9.29 -6.83 -18.68
C VAL A 273 10.26 -7.48 -17.71
N ILE A 274 10.95 -6.67 -16.90
CA ILE A 274 11.90 -7.16 -15.89
C ILE A 274 11.18 -7.51 -14.59
N GLU A 275 10.18 -6.71 -14.24
CA GLU A 275 9.41 -6.83 -13.01
C GLU A 275 7.98 -6.37 -13.25
N ALA A 276 7.02 -7.20 -12.86
CA ALA A 276 5.59 -6.92 -12.93
C ALA A 276 4.86 -7.69 -11.83
N ASP A 277 3.72 -7.15 -11.40
CA ASP A 277 2.72 -7.83 -10.58
C ASP A 277 1.46 -8.11 -11.44
N PRO A 278 0.42 -8.80 -10.91
CA PRO A 278 -0.77 -9.13 -11.70
C PRO A 278 -1.54 -7.92 -12.27
N ARG A 279 -1.30 -6.72 -11.75
CA ARG A 279 -2.08 -5.50 -12.08
C ARG A 279 -1.24 -4.45 -12.81
N SER A 280 0.08 -4.49 -12.69
CA SER A 280 0.95 -3.43 -13.20
C SER A 280 2.37 -3.89 -13.52
N ILE A 281 2.98 -3.24 -14.51
CA ILE A 281 4.41 -3.36 -14.80
C ILE A 281 5.17 -2.47 -13.81
N LYS A 282 6.30 -2.94 -13.29
CA LYS A 282 7.16 -2.19 -12.36
C LYS A 282 8.44 -1.70 -13.03
N ARG A 283 9.12 -2.58 -13.78
CA ARG A 283 10.37 -2.26 -14.49
C ARG A 283 10.41 -2.87 -15.88
N LEU A 284 10.95 -2.09 -16.80
CA LEU A 284 11.09 -2.42 -18.22
C LEU A 284 12.55 -2.28 -18.61
N ARG A 285 13.05 -3.20 -19.43
CA ARG A 285 14.28 -3.00 -20.19
C ARG A 285 13.89 -2.59 -21.60
N VAL A 286 14.31 -1.41 -22.02
CA VAL A 286 14.08 -0.88 -23.37
C VAL A 286 15.33 -1.10 -24.21
N ARG A 287 15.19 -1.75 -25.36
CA ARG A 287 16.28 -1.90 -26.35
C ARG A 287 15.93 -1.09 -27.58
N LEU A 288 16.77 -0.13 -27.95
CA LEU A 288 16.61 0.64 -29.18
C LEU A 288 17.08 -0.17 -30.39
N ALA A 289 16.31 -0.14 -31.48
CA ALA A 289 16.70 -0.76 -32.73
C ALA A 289 18.01 -0.15 -33.25
N GLY A 290 19.03 -0.99 -33.42
CA GLY A 290 20.34 -0.58 -33.97
C GLY A 290 21.54 -0.76 -33.04
N HIS A 291 21.37 -1.22 -31.79
CA HIS A 291 22.49 -1.50 -30.87
C HIS A 291 22.54 -2.94 -30.33
N GLY A 292 21.59 -3.79 -30.72
CA GLY A 292 21.54 -5.21 -30.37
C GLY A 292 21.93 -6.15 -31.51
N SER A 293 23.20 -6.14 -31.93
CA SER A 293 23.89 -7.29 -32.56
C SER A 293 25.36 -6.94 -32.81
N ALA A 294 26.18 -6.99 -31.77
CA ALA A 294 27.58 -7.32 -31.96
C ALA A 294 27.64 -8.81 -32.32
N VAL A 295 27.74 -9.09 -33.62
CA VAL A 295 28.01 -10.42 -34.14
C VAL A 295 29.35 -10.86 -33.55
N VAL A 296 29.32 -11.92 -32.74
CA VAL A 296 30.52 -12.69 -32.43
C VAL A 296 30.83 -13.48 -33.71
N GLU A 297 31.71 -12.93 -34.55
CA GLU A 297 32.38 -13.71 -35.59
C GLU A 297 33.68 -14.29 -35.01
N ASP A 298 33.85 -15.58 -35.29
CA ASP A 298 34.90 -16.53 -34.90
C ASP A 298 36.28 -16.17 -35.50
#